data_AF-A0A660YXH7-F1
#
_entry.id   AF-A0A660YXH7-F1
#
_cell.length_a   1.000
_cell.length_b   1.000
_cell.length_c   1.000
_cell.angle_alpha   90.00
_cell.angle_beta   90.00
_cell.angle_gamma   90.00
#
_symmetry.space_group_name_H-M   'P 1'
#
loop_
_entity.id
_entity.type
_entity.pdbx_description
1 polymer ?
#
loop_
_entity_poly.entity_id
_entity_poly.type
_entity_poly.pdbx_seq_one_letter_code
_entity_poly.pdbx_strand_id
1 'polypeptide(L)'
;MRFTTLFLLLYSISLFGQITITGNDIANMFAAGNQTTIKQDTLASSVDIGSPGGNNVWDFTGLQFNLDAEYTGLDPSSTPFISDFPGATICTRLDGFSQGFEAEVWTYGSLNGFFNNLGGATTISVFPGDVLIVKNEPPKHTYVNPMTYNSQWNQTYTQTLFFNGTPLNSVSVSLSVVVDAYGTMTVPGGESFEALRLREILTISGITTVTYSFLAINGAQVALFASSTNPPDSGVISVDETSYNLELDGGGTSLVLTQPEENEILIAGETDTIAYDNSVGNVDLWYRTDIGMEYVLIDSNYSDPMGIYLWDVPESLLTTRAGIKIIESEDSNSIALSEVFKIKPWQLSKIDANDDFELYKPDQDGWNHINNGGNQWPMTWWQQFDYSGTDPYTESSYPNQSPFNNATSSRFPDWPLFVDVFKPFQCYTDFPP
;
A
#
# COMPACT_ATOMS: atom_id res chain seq x y z
N MET A 1 -57.13 6.74 -18.02
CA MET A 1 -56.12 5.99 -17.24
C MET A 1 -54.80 6.73 -17.40
N ARG A 2 -54.37 7.48 -16.38
CA ARG A 2 -53.07 8.16 -16.36
C ARG A 2 -52.10 7.25 -15.61
N PHE A 3 -51.08 6.75 -16.31
CA PHE A 3 -49.96 6.05 -15.68
C PHE A 3 -49.00 7.09 -15.14
N THR A 4 -48.85 7.13 -13.81
CA THR A 4 -47.85 7.94 -13.13
C THR A 4 -46.61 7.07 -12.96
N THR A 5 -45.56 7.33 -13.72
CA THR A 5 -44.26 6.64 -13.61
C THR A 5 -43.53 7.15 -12.37
N LEU A 6 -43.30 6.28 -11.39
CA LEU A 6 -42.53 6.56 -10.18
C LEU A 6 -41.04 6.44 -10.51
N PHE A 7 -40.32 7.57 -10.51
CA PHE A 7 -38.87 7.62 -10.73
C PHE A 7 -38.16 7.36 -9.40
N LEU A 8 -37.60 6.16 -9.22
CA LEU A 8 -36.83 5.80 -8.03
C LEU A 8 -35.38 6.28 -8.20
N LEU A 9 -35.04 7.42 -7.58
CA LEU A 9 -33.65 7.87 -7.45
C LEU A 9 -32.93 6.99 -6.42
N LEU A 10 -32.17 6.02 -6.91
CA LEU A 10 -31.18 5.27 -6.11
C LEU A 10 -29.99 6.21 -5.86
N TYR A 11 -30.02 6.92 -4.74
CA TYR A 11 -28.80 7.50 -4.19
C TYR A 11 -27.93 6.36 -3.69
N SER A 12 -26.75 6.19 -4.28
CA SER A 12 -25.65 5.42 -3.72
C SER A 12 -25.21 6.09 -2.43
N ILE A 13 -25.77 5.64 -1.30
CA ILE A 13 -25.25 5.97 0.02
C ILE A 13 -23.96 5.17 0.16
N SER A 14 -22.81 5.84 0.08
CA SER A 14 -21.54 5.26 0.50
C SER A 14 -21.61 5.03 2.00
N LEU A 15 -22.01 3.82 2.40
CA LEU A 15 -21.86 3.35 3.77
C LEU A 15 -20.37 3.08 3.97
N PHE A 16 -19.67 3.99 4.66
CA PHE A 16 -18.34 3.66 5.19
C PHE A 16 -18.52 2.49 6.15
N GLY A 17 -17.94 1.34 5.80
CA GLY A 17 -17.94 0.17 6.66
C GLY A 17 -17.23 0.53 7.98
N GLN A 18 -17.84 0.18 9.10
CA GLN A 18 -17.23 0.36 10.41
C GLN A 18 -15.91 -0.41 10.47
N ILE A 19 -14.81 0.29 10.81
CA ILE A 19 -13.50 -0.33 11.00
C ILE A 19 -13.59 -1.47 12.03
N THR A 20 -12.99 -2.61 11.67
CA THR A 20 -12.87 -3.79 12.52
C THR A 20 -11.41 -4.19 12.54
N ILE A 21 -10.80 -4.21 13.71
CA ILE A 21 -9.41 -4.67 13.90
C ILE A 21 -9.47 -6.12 14.40
N THR A 22 -8.95 -7.03 13.61
CA THR A 22 -8.94 -8.46 13.90
C THR A 22 -7.62 -8.88 14.55
N GLY A 23 -7.59 -10.10 15.07
CA GLY A 23 -6.37 -10.70 15.59
C GLY A 23 -5.31 -10.95 14.54
N ASN A 24 -5.71 -11.10 13.28
CA ASN A 24 -4.76 -11.20 12.18
C ASN A 24 -4.09 -9.85 11.93
N ASP A 25 -4.86 -8.77 12.00
CA ASP A 25 -4.32 -7.41 11.88
C ASP A 25 -3.32 -7.14 13.03
N ILE A 26 -3.67 -7.48 14.27
CA ILE A 26 -2.75 -7.38 15.42
C ILE A 26 -1.51 -8.26 15.24
N ALA A 27 -1.66 -9.49 14.77
CA ALA A 27 -0.52 -10.38 14.53
C ALA A 27 0.41 -9.81 13.44
N ASN A 28 -0.17 -9.19 12.40
CA ASN A 28 0.58 -8.51 11.34
C ASN A 28 1.28 -7.25 11.85
N MET A 29 0.63 -6.42 12.69
CA MET A 29 1.24 -5.22 13.30
C MET A 29 2.53 -5.55 14.05
N PHE A 30 2.54 -6.68 14.76
CA PHE A 30 3.67 -7.10 15.60
C PHE A 30 4.45 -8.28 15.01
N ALA A 31 4.38 -8.48 13.70
CA ALA A 31 5.16 -9.50 13.02
C ALA A 31 6.66 -9.25 13.21
N ALA A 32 7.43 -10.34 13.23
CA ALA A 32 8.88 -10.24 13.34
C ALA A 32 9.45 -9.50 12.12
N GLY A 33 10.33 -8.52 12.37
CA GLY A 33 10.88 -7.64 11.35
C GLY A 33 10.20 -6.27 11.30
N ASN A 34 8.92 -6.18 11.69
CA ASN A 34 8.22 -4.91 11.64
C ASN A 34 8.84 -3.87 12.58
N GLN A 35 9.01 -2.65 12.12
CA GLN A 35 9.60 -1.54 12.83
C GLN A 35 8.74 -0.29 12.70
N THR A 36 8.85 0.59 13.68
CA THR A 36 8.34 1.95 13.58
C THR A 36 9.10 2.84 14.56
N THR A 37 8.96 4.15 14.42
CA THR A 37 9.46 5.10 15.42
C THR A 37 8.29 5.64 16.23
N ILE A 38 8.32 5.40 17.53
CA ILE A 38 7.38 6.05 18.45
C ILE A 38 7.93 7.45 18.76
N LYS A 39 7.12 8.47 18.48
CA LYS A 39 7.41 9.87 18.73
C LYS A 39 6.59 10.34 19.91
N GLN A 40 7.22 10.95 20.90
CA GLN A 40 6.58 11.36 22.16
C GLN A 40 6.80 12.85 22.43
N ASP A 41 5.74 13.51 22.89
CA ASP A 41 5.74 14.90 23.34
C ASP A 41 5.30 14.97 24.80
N THR A 42 6.23 15.36 25.67
CA THR A 42 6.00 15.56 27.11
C THR A 42 5.68 17.03 27.45
N LEU A 43 5.53 17.88 26.45
CA LEU A 43 5.25 19.32 26.56
C LEU A 43 3.87 19.69 25.98
N ALA A 44 3.22 18.76 25.28
CA ALA A 44 1.84 18.91 24.82
C ALA A 44 0.91 19.23 25.99
N SER A 45 0.01 20.20 25.81
CA SER A 45 -0.86 20.66 26.90
C SER A 45 -2.35 20.37 26.68
N SER A 46 -2.77 20.20 25.43
CA SER A 46 -4.17 19.92 25.10
C SER A 46 -4.36 19.35 23.70
N VAL A 47 -5.34 18.45 23.54
CA VAL A 47 -5.68 17.83 22.26
C VAL A 47 -7.20 17.65 22.16
N ASP A 48 -7.77 17.81 20.96
CA ASP A 48 -9.17 17.49 20.69
C ASP A 48 -9.35 15.99 20.43
N ILE A 49 -10.15 15.33 21.28
CA ILE A 49 -10.44 13.90 21.16
C ILE A 49 -11.70 13.60 20.34
N GLY A 50 -12.37 14.62 19.79
CA GLY A 50 -13.63 14.49 19.08
C GLY A 50 -14.79 14.13 20.01
N SER A 51 -15.81 13.44 19.53
CA SER A 51 -16.98 13.00 20.31
C SER A 51 -17.15 11.48 20.26
N PRO A 52 -17.76 10.86 21.29
CA PRO A 52 -18.19 9.46 21.20
C PRO A 52 -19.08 9.24 19.97
N GLY A 53 -18.94 8.08 19.33
CA GLY A 53 -19.66 7.71 18.11
C GLY A 53 -18.83 7.85 16.83
N GLY A 54 -19.54 7.93 15.70
CA GLY A 54 -18.95 7.85 14.36
C GLY A 54 -18.70 9.19 13.68
N ASN A 55 -17.95 9.14 12.58
CA ASN A 55 -17.65 10.26 11.68
C ASN A 55 -16.83 11.38 12.34
N ASN A 56 -15.96 11.01 13.27
CA ASN A 56 -14.96 11.95 13.75
C ASN A 56 -13.92 12.22 12.66
N VAL A 57 -13.38 13.43 12.65
CA VAL A 57 -12.20 13.80 11.88
C VAL A 57 -11.21 14.36 12.90
N TRP A 58 -10.21 13.55 13.26
CA TRP A 58 -9.18 13.93 14.21
C TRP A 58 -7.98 14.48 13.46
N ASP A 59 -7.67 15.75 13.68
CA ASP A 59 -6.49 16.39 13.11
C ASP A 59 -5.37 16.46 14.15
N PHE A 60 -4.41 15.55 14.02
CA PHE A 60 -3.21 15.49 14.86
C PHE A 60 -1.97 16.01 14.13
N THR A 61 -2.10 16.66 12.98
CA THR A 61 -0.95 17.18 12.20
C THR A 61 -0.11 18.18 12.98
N GLY A 62 -0.70 18.85 13.98
CA GLY A 62 -0.02 19.79 14.87
C GLY A 62 0.77 19.15 16.01
N LEU A 63 0.67 17.84 16.26
CA LEU A 63 1.45 17.19 17.32
C LEU A 63 2.95 17.34 17.07
N GLN A 64 3.68 17.72 18.10
CA GLN A 64 5.14 17.79 18.09
C GLN A 64 5.72 16.53 18.73
N PHE A 65 7.04 16.46 18.85
CA PHE A 65 7.73 15.47 19.66
C PHE A 65 9.06 16.05 20.17
N ASN A 66 9.47 15.62 21.35
CA ASN A 66 10.77 15.95 21.94
C ASN A 66 11.57 14.71 22.34
N LEU A 67 10.97 13.53 22.17
CA LEU A 67 11.58 12.23 22.37
C LEU A 67 11.13 11.30 21.23
N ASP A 68 11.99 10.37 20.87
CA ASP A 68 11.64 9.24 20.03
C ASP A 68 12.35 7.98 20.50
N ALA A 69 11.81 6.84 20.07
CA ALA A 69 12.33 5.52 20.35
C ALA A 69 11.99 4.57 19.19
N GLU A 70 12.93 3.71 18.84
CA GLU A 70 12.75 2.70 17.80
C GLU A 70 12.00 1.52 18.39
N TYR A 71 10.97 1.07 17.68
CA TYR A 71 10.15 -0.07 18.05
C TYR A 71 10.31 -1.16 17.01
N THR A 72 10.49 -2.41 17.43
CA THR A 72 10.71 -3.57 16.55
C THR A 72 9.91 -4.78 17.01
N GLY A 73 9.18 -5.44 16.11
CA GLY A 73 8.59 -6.76 16.28
C GLY A 73 9.63 -7.85 16.06
N LEU A 74 9.63 -8.86 16.92
CA LEU A 74 10.63 -9.92 16.96
C LEU A 74 9.96 -11.28 17.17
N ASP A 75 10.57 -12.34 16.65
CA ASP A 75 10.19 -13.71 16.99
C ASP A 75 10.52 -13.95 18.47
N PRO A 76 9.52 -14.20 19.34
CA PRO A 76 9.75 -14.42 20.77
C PRO A 76 10.78 -15.50 21.04
N SER A 77 10.84 -16.56 20.21
CA SER A 77 11.74 -17.70 20.41
C SER A 77 13.23 -17.32 20.27
N SER A 78 13.53 -16.22 19.59
CA SER A 78 14.88 -15.70 19.39
C SER A 78 15.36 -14.75 20.49
N THR A 79 14.47 -14.38 21.42
CA THR A 79 14.73 -13.28 22.37
C THR A 79 15.32 -13.75 23.70
N PRO A 80 16.08 -12.90 24.43
CA PRO A 80 16.79 -13.31 25.64
C PRO A 80 15.89 -13.70 26.83
N PHE A 81 14.64 -13.21 26.88
CA PHE A 81 13.77 -13.32 28.06
C PHE A 81 12.56 -14.23 27.84
N ILE A 82 12.50 -14.98 26.74
CA ILE A 82 11.37 -15.88 26.43
C ILE A 82 11.12 -16.93 27.51
N SER A 83 12.15 -17.36 28.24
CA SER A 83 12.00 -18.30 29.35
C SER A 83 11.13 -17.77 30.49
N ASP A 84 11.04 -16.45 30.66
CA ASP A 84 10.23 -15.82 31.68
C ASP A 84 8.76 -15.65 31.29
N PHE A 85 8.45 -15.75 29.99
CA PHE A 85 7.13 -15.54 29.40
C PHE A 85 6.71 -16.76 28.55
N PRO A 86 6.58 -17.95 29.16
CA PRO A 86 6.17 -19.15 28.44
C PRO A 86 4.76 -18.94 27.84
N GLY A 87 4.64 -19.14 26.52
CA GLY A 87 3.39 -18.92 25.80
C GLY A 87 3.28 -17.57 25.10
N ALA A 88 4.32 -16.74 25.13
CA ALA A 88 4.40 -15.57 24.26
C ALA A 88 4.42 -16.02 22.78
N THR A 89 3.57 -15.40 21.97
CA THR A 89 3.53 -15.55 20.51
C THR A 89 3.87 -14.25 19.78
N ILE A 90 3.98 -13.15 20.52
CA ILE A 90 4.35 -11.81 20.04
C ILE A 90 5.44 -11.29 20.98
N CYS A 91 6.49 -10.69 20.42
CA CYS A 91 7.48 -9.97 21.18
C CYS A 91 7.84 -8.68 20.45
N THR A 92 8.02 -7.61 21.22
CA THR A 92 8.50 -6.35 20.68
C THR A 92 9.63 -5.80 21.54
N ARG A 93 10.55 -5.06 20.92
CA ARG A 93 11.65 -4.35 21.56
C ARG A 93 11.50 -2.86 21.27
N LEU A 94 11.61 -2.05 22.30
CA LEU A 94 11.73 -0.61 22.21
C LEU A 94 13.14 -0.22 22.63
N ASP A 95 13.88 0.43 21.74
CA ASP A 95 15.20 1.00 22.00
C ASP A 95 15.02 2.51 22.25
N GLY A 96 15.31 2.95 23.48
CA GLY A 96 15.06 4.33 23.88
C GLY A 96 15.80 4.71 25.15
N PHE A 97 15.21 5.61 25.94
CA PHE A 97 15.82 6.12 27.16
C PHE A 97 14.95 5.87 28.39
N SER A 98 15.56 5.38 29.47
CA SER A 98 14.95 5.30 30.80
C SER A 98 15.81 6.08 31.79
N GLN A 99 15.20 7.04 32.50
CA GLN A 99 15.90 7.90 33.47
C GLN A 99 17.14 8.61 32.89
N GLY A 100 17.14 8.91 31.60
CA GLY A 100 18.24 9.56 30.88
C GLY A 100 19.36 8.63 30.39
N PHE A 101 19.21 7.32 30.54
CA PHE A 101 20.16 6.33 30.05
C PHE A 101 19.54 5.45 28.97
N GLU A 102 20.33 5.01 27.99
CA GLU A 102 19.89 4.06 26.98
C GLU A 102 19.37 2.79 27.65
N ALA A 103 18.18 2.36 27.22
CA ALA A 103 17.48 1.21 27.76
C ALA A 103 16.77 0.45 26.64
N GLU A 104 16.76 -0.87 26.77
CA GLU A 104 15.98 -1.75 25.91
C GLU A 104 14.78 -2.25 26.70
N VAL A 105 13.58 -2.05 26.16
CA VAL A 105 12.34 -2.53 26.77
C VAL A 105 11.71 -3.60 25.87
N TRP A 106 11.67 -4.82 26.39
CA TRP A 106 11.12 -5.99 25.72
C TRP A 106 9.71 -6.24 26.25
N THR A 107 8.74 -6.39 25.37
CA THR A 107 7.34 -6.66 25.73
C THR A 107 6.92 -8.00 25.16
N TYR A 108 6.27 -8.83 25.96
CA TYR A 108 5.82 -10.18 25.56
C TYR A 108 4.31 -10.28 25.58
N GLY A 109 3.75 -10.75 24.48
CA GLY A 109 2.32 -10.83 24.23
C GLY A 109 1.88 -12.21 23.72
N SER A 110 0.58 -12.50 23.85
CA SER A 110 -0.04 -13.68 23.21
C SER A 110 -1.41 -13.33 22.63
N LEU A 111 -1.81 -14.06 21.59
CA LEU A 111 -3.07 -13.82 20.91
C LEU A 111 -4.02 -15.03 21.10
N ASN A 112 -5.06 -14.86 21.92
CA ASN A 112 -6.08 -15.89 22.15
C ASN A 112 -7.39 -15.26 22.63
N GLY A 113 -8.30 -14.91 21.70
CA GLY A 113 -9.53 -14.15 21.97
C GLY A 113 -9.29 -12.69 22.39
N PHE A 114 -8.13 -12.40 22.96
CA PHE A 114 -7.56 -11.09 23.25
C PHE A 114 -6.11 -11.05 22.79
N PHE A 115 -5.61 -9.85 22.51
CA PHE A 115 -4.18 -9.58 22.64
C PHE A 115 -3.86 -9.39 24.13
N ASN A 116 -3.10 -10.33 24.68
CA ASN A 116 -2.75 -10.40 26.08
C ASN A 116 -1.30 -9.96 26.27
N ASN A 117 -1.04 -9.06 27.21
CA ASN A 117 0.30 -8.67 27.63
C ASN A 117 0.73 -9.48 28.86
N LEU A 118 1.68 -10.40 28.67
CA LEU A 118 2.23 -11.23 29.74
C LEU A 118 3.18 -10.43 30.65
N GLY A 119 3.78 -9.37 30.10
CA GLY A 119 4.70 -8.48 30.81
C GLY A 119 5.86 -8.07 29.92
N GLY A 120 7.01 -7.80 30.54
CA GLY A 120 8.19 -7.33 29.82
C GLY A 120 9.47 -7.39 30.63
N ALA A 121 10.59 -7.14 29.96
CA ALA A 121 11.90 -7.03 30.56
C ALA A 121 12.56 -5.72 30.16
N THR A 122 13.32 -5.11 31.06
CA THR A 122 14.07 -3.88 30.80
C THR A 122 15.52 -4.06 31.21
N THR A 123 16.42 -3.67 30.30
CA THR A 123 17.85 -3.55 30.56
C THR A 123 18.26 -2.08 30.43
N ILE A 124 19.25 -1.63 31.19
CA ILE A 124 19.75 -0.26 31.14
C ILE A 124 21.27 -0.31 30.94
N SER A 125 21.76 0.38 29.92
CA SER A 125 23.17 0.39 29.48
C SER A 125 24.19 0.62 30.61
N VAL A 126 23.88 1.53 31.54
CA VAL A 126 24.79 1.88 32.66
C VAL A 126 24.80 0.87 33.81
N PHE A 127 23.90 -0.12 33.81
CA PHE A 127 23.83 -1.22 34.77
C PHE A 127 23.92 -2.57 34.04
N PRO A 128 25.05 -2.88 33.39
CA PRO A 128 25.18 -4.07 32.57
C PRO A 128 24.99 -5.33 33.42
N GLY A 129 24.07 -6.20 32.99
CA GLY A 129 23.72 -7.44 33.67
C GLY A 129 22.55 -7.32 34.66
N ASP A 130 22.12 -6.11 35.01
CA ASP A 130 20.89 -5.90 35.76
C ASP A 130 19.68 -5.94 34.83
N VAL A 131 18.68 -6.72 35.22
CA VAL A 131 17.43 -6.89 34.47
C VAL A 131 16.25 -6.68 35.41
N LEU A 132 15.34 -5.78 34.99
CA LEU A 132 14.03 -5.63 35.59
C LEU A 132 13.02 -6.44 34.77
N ILE A 133 12.26 -7.31 35.41
CA ILE A 133 11.20 -8.09 34.77
C ILE A 133 9.87 -7.72 35.41
N VAL A 134 8.87 -7.44 34.60
CA VAL A 134 7.49 -7.23 35.02
C VAL A 134 6.65 -8.39 34.50
N LYS A 135 5.86 -9.03 35.37
CA LYS A 135 4.92 -10.09 35.00
C LYS A 135 3.50 -9.72 35.40
N ASN A 136 2.55 -9.94 34.50
CA ASN A 136 1.12 -9.71 34.73
C ASN A 136 0.40 -11.06 34.92
N GLU A 137 -0.32 -11.20 36.03
CA GLU A 137 -1.06 -12.42 36.35
C GLU A 137 -2.51 -12.14 36.82
N PRO A 138 -3.54 -12.58 36.07
CA PRO A 138 -3.45 -13.13 34.71
C PRO A 138 -2.86 -12.10 33.71
N PRO A 139 -2.45 -12.51 32.50
CA PRO A 139 -1.99 -11.58 31.47
C PRO A 139 -2.97 -10.41 31.24
N LYS A 140 -2.47 -9.18 31.08
CA LYS A 140 -3.29 -7.97 30.86
C LYS A 140 -4.01 -8.10 29.51
N HIS A 141 -5.32 -7.93 29.47
CA HIS A 141 -6.07 -7.81 28.23
C HIS A 141 -5.84 -6.43 27.60
N THR A 142 -5.01 -6.35 26.57
CA THR A 142 -4.70 -5.10 25.87
C THR A 142 -5.73 -4.77 24.81
N TYR A 143 -6.15 -5.75 23.99
CA TYR A 143 -7.18 -5.58 22.96
C TYR A 143 -8.10 -6.79 22.91
N VAL A 144 -9.40 -6.59 22.77
CA VAL A 144 -10.34 -7.68 22.42
C VAL A 144 -10.23 -8.00 20.94
N ASN A 145 -10.38 -9.27 20.57
CA ASN A 145 -10.32 -9.72 19.19
C ASN A 145 -11.63 -10.43 18.77
N PRO A 146 -12.35 -9.97 17.73
CA PRO A 146 -12.11 -8.72 16.98
C PRO A 146 -12.51 -7.49 17.80
N MET A 147 -11.92 -6.34 17.47
CA MET A 147 -12.24 -5.04 18.03
C MET A 147 -13.04 -4.19 17.06
N THR A 148 -14.17 -3.67 17.52
CA THR A 148 -15.05 -2.75 16.80
C THR A 148 -15.58 -1.66 17.75
N TYR A 149 -16.24 -0.64 17.22
CA TYR A 149 -16.98 0.33 18.04
C TYR A 149 -17.97 -0.37 19.00
N ASN A 150 -18.07 0.13 20.23
CA ASN A 150 -18.75 -0.47 21.39
C ASN A 150 -18.13 -1.76 21.94
N SER A 151 -16.98 -2.20 21.43
CA SER A 151 -16.18 -3.21 22.13
C SER A 151 -15.77 -2.67 23.49
N GLN A 152 -15.86 -3.51 24.52
CA GLN A 152 -15.52 -3.14 25.89
C GLN A 152 -15.02 -4.35 26.66
N TRP A 153 -14.06 -4.13 27.54
CA TRP A 153 -13.58 -5.14 28.47
C TRP A 153 -13.09 -4.49 29.76
N ASN A 154 -13.11 -5.27 30.83
CA ASN A 154 -12.52 -4.89 32.10
C ASN A 154 -11.78 -6.10 32.69
N GLN A 155 -10.79 -5.81 33.52
CA GLN A 155 -9.98 -6.84 34.14
C GLN A 155 -9.38 -6.31 35.45
N THR A 156 -9.17 -7.23 36.39
CA THR A 156 -8.21 -7.02 37.48
C THR A 156 -7.10 -8.05 37.34
N TYR A 157 -5.86 -7.59 37.39
CA TYR A 157 -4.68 -8.45 37.35
C TYR A 157 -3.64 -7.98 38.37
N THR A 158 -2.68 -8.84 38.67
CA THR A 158 -1.56 -8.55 39.56
C THR A 158 -0.33 -8.29 38.71
N GLN A 159 0.33 -7.16 38.91
CA GLN A 159 1.62 -6.88 38.30
C GLN A 159 2.72 -7.08 39.34
N THR A 160 3.70 -7.94 39.03
CA THR A 160 4.84 -8.21 39.92
C THR A 160 6.14 -7.80 39.26
N LEU A 161 6.91 -6.95 39.94
CA LEU A 161 8.23 -6.50 39.53
C LEU A 161 9.30 -7.41 40.15
N PHE A 162 10.23 -7.87 39.33
CA PHE A 162 11.40 -8.64 39.70
C PHE A 162 12.66 -7.87 39.33
N PHE A 163 13.68 -7.96 40.18
CA PHE A 163 15.03 -7.48 39.89
C PHE A 163 15.99 -8.65 40.00
N ASN A 164 16.67 -8.97 38.89
CA ASN A 164 17.58 -10.12 38.78
C ASN A 164 16.94 -11.43 39.31
N GLY A 165 15.68 -11.67 38.93
CA GLY A 165 14.90 -12.84 39.31
C GLY A 165 14.28 -12.82 40.73
N THR A 166 14.58 -11.81 41.54
CA THR A 166 14.01 -11.67 42.89
C THR A 166 12.79 -10.74 42.87
N PRO A 167 11.61 -11.15 43.38
CA PRO A 167 10.44 -10.27 43.43
C PRO A 167 10.67 -9.09 44.38
N LEU A 168 10.44 -7.88 43.90
CA LEU A 168 10.56 -6.63 44.66
C LEU A 168 9.22 -6.13 45.18
N ASN A 169 8.20 -6.12 44.31
CA ASN A 169 6.90 -5.55 44.61
C ASN A 169 5.82 -6.26 43.78
N SER A 170 4.60 -6.31 44.31
CA SER A 170 3.43 -6.84 43.63
C SER A 170 2.25 -5.91 43.91
N VAL A 171 1.58 -5.46 42.86
CA VAL A 171 0.46 -4.50 42.95
C VAL A 171 -0.76 -5.02 42.19
N SER A 172 -1.94 -4.75 42.75
CA SER A 172 -3.20 -5.01 42.05
C SER A 172 -3.50 -3.87 41.10
N VAL A 173 -3.85 -4.22 39.87
CA VAL A 173 -4.20 -3.29 38.79
C VAL A 173 -5.62 -3.57 38.32
N SER A 174 -6.44 -2.52 38.24
CA SER A 174 -7.77 -2.56 37.63
C SER A 174 -7.75 -1.84 36.30
N LEU A 175 -8.35 -2.43 35.28
CA LEU A 175 -8.41 -1.93 33.91
C LEU A 175 -9.86 -1.91 33.44
N SER A 176 -10.26 -0.85 32.76
CA SER A 176 -11.50 -0.77 32.00
C SER A 176 -11.25 -0.06 30.68
N VAL A 177 -11.65 -0.67 29.57
CA VAL A 177 -11.49 -0.09 28.23
C VAL A 177 -12.83 -0.11 27.50
N VAL A 178 -13.12 0.98 26.81
CA VAL A 178 -14.24 1.08 25.87
C VAL A 178 -13.77 1.65 24.55
N VAL A 179 -14.22 1.05 23.45
CA VAL A 179 -14.07 1.61 22.11
C VAL A 179 -15.27 2.48 21.84
N ASP A 180 -15.14 3.77 22.07
CA ASP A 180 -16.27 4.70 22.16
C ASP A 180 -16.37 5.68 20.99
N ALA A 181 -15.45 5.63 20.02
CA ALA A 181 -15.60 6.38 18.77
C ALA A 181 -14.88 5.72 17.60
N TYR A 182 -15.21 6.17 16.38
CA TYR A 182 -14.50 5.84 15.15
C TYR A 182 -14.52 7.05 14.20
N GLY A 183 -13.54 7.11 13.29
CA GLY A 183 -13.40 8.19 12.33
C GLY A 183 -12.05 8.17 11.63
N THR A 184 -11.76 9.23 10.90
CA THR A 184 -10.48 9.42 10.22
C THR A 184 -9.54 10.18 11.15
N MET A 185 -8.32 9.68 11.38
CA MET A 185 -7.24 10.42 12.02
C MET A 185 -6.20 10.85 10.98
N THR A 186 -5.73 12.08 11.07
CA THR A 186 -4.61 12.59 10.27
C THR A 186 -3.44 12.88 11.20
N VAL A 187 -2.29 12.24 10.97
CA VAL A 187 -1.10 12.31 11.84
C VAL A 187 -0.08 13.34 11.33
N PRO A 188 0.93 13.74 12.13
CA PRO A 188 2.03 14.56 11.63
C PRO A 188 2.66 13.95 10.37
N GLY A 189 2.80 14.76 9.31
CA GLY A 189 3.16 14.31 7.97
C GLY A 189 2.00 14.35 6.97
N GLY A 190 0.75 14.37 7.46
CA GLY A 190 -0.45 14.57 6.64
C GLY A 190 -1.12 13.29 6.15
N GLU A 191 -0.59 12.12 6.52
CA GLU A 191 -1.23 10.83 6.23
C GLU A 191 -2.49 10.65 7.07
N SER A 192 -3.50 9.99 6.48
CA SER A 192 -4.81 9.80 7.08
C SER A 192 -5.19 8.33 7.15
N PHE A 193 -5.74 7.91 8.28
CA PHE A 193 -6.13 6.54 8.57
C PHE A 193 -7.52 6.47 9.17
N GLU A 194 -8.30 5.45 8.80
CA GLU A 194 -9.50 5.10 9.57
C GLU A 194 -9.06 4.47 10.90
N ALA A 195 -9.62 4.95 12.01
CA ALA A 195 -9.18 4.57 13.34
C ALA A 195 -10.35 4.36 14.31
N LEU A 196 -10.12 3.47 15.27
CA LEU A 196 -10.95 3.32 16.48
C LEU A 196 -10.38 4.17 17.60
N ARG A 197 -11.25 4.85 18.35
CA ARG A 197 -10.88 5.51 19.61
C ARG A 197 -11.17 4.59 20.78
N LEU A 198 -10.13 4.28 21.54
CA LEU A 198 -10.16 3.55 22.78
C LEU A 198 -10.00 4.53 23.95
N ARG A 199 -10.82 4.37 24.98
CA ARG A 199 -10.66 5.03 26.27
C ARG A 199 -10.31 4.00 27.32
N GLU A 200 -9.06 4.01 27.77
CA GLU A 200 -8.54 3.15 28.83
C GLU A 200 -8.56 3.89 30.16
N ILE A 201 -9.11 3.28 31.21
CA ILE A 201 -9.01 3.69 32.61
C ILE A 201 -8.20 2.63 33.34
N LEU A 202 -7.07 3.03 33.90
CA LEU A 202 -6.18 2.15 34.66
C LEU A 202 -6.09 2.65 36.10
N THR A 203 -6.28 1.77 37.08
CA THR A 203 -6.09 2.08 38.50
C THR A 203 -5.04 1.15 39.10
N ILE A 204 -3.93 1.71 39.56
CA ILE A 204 -2.84 1.00 40.23
C ILE A 204 -2.73 1.53 41.65
N SER A 205 -2.91 0.67 42.65
CA SER A 205 -2.79 1.06 44.07
C SER A 205 -3.60 2.31 44.46
N GLY A 206 -4.76 2.51 43.84
CA GLY A 206 -5.67 3.64 44.09
C GLY A 206 -5.37 4.90 43.28
N ILE A 207 -4.31 4.93 42.46
CA ILE A 207 -4.02 6.01 41.52
C ILE A 207 -4.67 5.64 40.17
N THR A 208 -5.50 6.55 39.64
CA THR A 208 -6.20 6.34 38.37
C THR A 208 -5.60 7.21 37.27
N THR A 209 -5.34 6.62 36.11
CA THR A 209 -4.97 7.31 34.87
C THR A 209 -6.01 7.03 33.79
N VAL A 210 -6.13 7.96 32.83
CA VAL A 210 -7.00 7.81 31.67
C VAL A 210 -6.20 8.07 30.41
N THR A 211 -6.26 7.14 29.47
CA THR A 211 -5.58 7.23 28.18
C THR A 211 -6.59 7.13 27.06
N TYR A 212 -6.49 8.04 26.09
CA TYR A 212 -7.20 7.91 24.81
C TYR A 212 -6.23 7.40 23.76
N SER A 213 -6.59 6.35 23.03
CA SER A 213 -5.80 5.83 21.92
C SER A 213 -6.62 5.81 20.63
N PHE A 214 -6.01 6.21 19.53
CA PHE A 214 -6.58 6.16 18.19
C PHE A 214 -5.77 5.13 17.43
N LEU A 215 -6.38 4.02 17.04
CA LEU A 215 -5.67 2.88 16.46
C LEU A 215 -6.26 2.54 15.09
N ALA A 216 -5.41 2.52 14.07
CA ALA A 216 -5.73 2.06 12.73
C ALA A 216 -5.38 0.59 12.52
N ILE A 217 -5.89 0.00 11.43
CA ILE A 217 -5.72 -1.44 11.11
C ILE A 217 -4.28 -1.85 10.80
N ASN A 218 -3.44 -0.91 10.40
CA ASN A 218 -2.03 -1.06 10.05
C ASN A 218 -1.08 -0.77 11.24
N GLY A 219 -1.62 -0.47 12.42
CA GLY A 219 -0.83 -0.16 13.62
C GLY A 219 -0.44 1.32 13.75
N ALA A 220 -0.78 2.18 12.79
CA ALA A 220 -0.67 3.62 13.00
C ALA A 220 -1.50 4.02 14.22
N GLN A 221 -0.90 4.79 15.12
CA GLN A 221 -1.49 5.08 16.42
C GLN A 221 -1.19 6.50 16.90
N VAL A 222 -2.15 7.08 17.60
CA VAL A 222 -1.94 8.23 18.50
C VAL A 222 -2.43 7.86 19.88
N ALA A 223 -1.64 8.10 20.92
CA ALA A 223 -2.02 7.92 22.31
C ALA A 223 -1.86 9.22 23.11
N LEU A 224 -2.86 9.52 23.94
CA LEU A 224 -2.97 10.76 24.72
C LEU A 224 -3.15 10.39 26.20
N PHE A 225 -2.22 10.82 27.05
CA PHE A 225 -2.28 10.61 28.48
C PHE A 225 -2.93 11.83 29.13
N ALA A 226 -4.16 11.68 29.63
CA ALA A 226 -4.92 12.81 30.17
C ALA A 226 -4.34 13.27 31.50
N SER A 227 -4.24 14.59 31.70
CA SER A 227 -3.77 15.19 32.97
C SER A 227 -4.74 15.00 34.13
N SER A 228 -5.99 14.62 33.85
CA SER A 228 -7.04 14.42 34.83
C SER A 228 -7.35 12.94 34.98
N THR A 229 -7.69 12.52 36.21
CA THR A 229 -8.18 11.17 36.49
C THR A 229 -9.63 10.96 36.03
N ASN A 230 -10.31 12.02 35.60
CA ASN A 230 -11.66 11.98 35.04
C ASN A 230 -11.82 13.08 33.97
N PRO A 231 -11.11 12.97 32.84
CA PRO A 231 -11.22 13.94 31.76
C PRO A 231 -12.58 13.82 31.06
N PRO A 232 -13.06 14.87 30.39
CA PRO A 232 -14.19 14.78 29.47
C PRO A 232 -14.02 13.62 28.47
N ASP A 233 -15.15 13.07 28.02
CA ASP A 233 -15.21 12.04 26.97
C ASP A 233 -15.31 12.63 25.54
N SER A 234 -15.33 13.96 25.44
CA SER A 234 -15.47 14.70 24.20
C SER A 234 -14.75 16.05 24.23
N GLY A 235 -14.42 16.54 23.03
CA GLY A 235 -13.81 17.85 22.78
C GLY A 235 -12.34 17.93 23.18
N VAL A 236 -11.89 19.14 23.51
CA VAL A 236 -10.50 19.38 23.91
C VAL A 236 -10.26 19.00 25.37
N ILE A 237 -9.28 18.13 25.61
CA ILE A 237 -8.82 17.74 26.94
C ILE A 237 -7.39 18.22 27.18
N SER A 238 -7.01 18.37 28.45
CA SER A 238 -5.61 18.54 28.85
C SER A 238 -4.89 17.19 28.88
N VAL A 239 -3.66 17.18 28.37
CA VAL A 239 -2.80 16.00 28.32
C VAL A 239 -1.46 16.32 28.98
N ASP A 240 -0.86 15.33 29.64
CA ASP A 240 0.50 15.42 30.17
C ASP A 240 1.53 14.94 29.14
N GLU A 241 1.09 14.06 28.24
CA GLU A 241 1.92 13.44 27.23
C GLU A 241 1.07 13.02 26.02
N THR A 242 1.66 13.14 24.84
CA THR A 242 1.17 12.48 23.64
C THR A 242 2.25 11.59 23.06
N SER A 243 1.84 10.52 22.39
CA SER A 243 2.72 9.74 21.54
C SER A 243 2.02 9.38 20.24
N TYR A 244 2.79 9.18 19.18
CA TYR A 244 2.29 8.68 17.93
C TYR A 244 3.35 7.89 17.17
N ASN A 245 2.89 7.02 16.30
CA ASN A 245 3.68 6.32 15.30
C ASN A 245 2.87 6.17 14.02
N LEU A 246 3.57 6.05 12.90
CA LEU A 246 2.97 5.62 11.65
C LEU A 246 2.73 4.11 11.69
N GLU A 247 2.50 3.50 10.54
CA GLU A 247 2.34 2.05 10.43
C GLU A 247 3.54 1.32 11.07
N LEU A 248 3.27 0.13 11.65
CA LEU A 248 4.33 -0.81 11.97
C LEU A 248 4.57 -1.63 10.71
N ASP A 249 5.43 -1.12 9.84
CA ASP A 249 5.83 -1.77 8.60
C ASP A 249 7.05 -2.67 8.83
N GLY A 250 7.40 -3.55 7.90
CA GLY A 250 8.51 -4.51 8.01
C GLY A 250 9.92 -3.92 8.22
N GLY A 251 10.10 -2.62 8.44
CA GLY A 251 11.43 -1.98 8.38
C GLY A 251 12.14 -2.12 7.02
N GLY A 252 11.52 -2.81 6.06
CA GLY A 252 11.71 -2.61 4.65
C GLY A 252 10.76 -1.49 4.25
N THR A 253 11.31 -0.43 3.68
CA THR A 253 10.72 0.18 2.48
C THR A 253 9.79 -0.82 1.80
N SER A 254 8.49 -0.54 1.79
CA SER A 254 7.55 -1.34 1.01
C SER A 254 8.17 -1.54 -0.36
N LEU A 255 8.27 -2.79 -0.82
CA LEU A 255 8.73 -3.05 -2.18
C LEU A 255 7.79 -2.27 -3.10
N VAL A 256 8.28 -1.20 -3.71
CA VAL A 256 7.50 -0.40 -4.66
C VAL A 256 8.05 -0.66 -6.04
N LEU A 257 7.16 -1.06 -6.94
CA LEU A 257 7.46 -1.15 -8.35
C LEU A 257 7.21 0.20 -9.00
N THR A 258 8.23 0.76 -9.64
CA THR A 258 8.19 2.09 -10.25
C THR A 258 8.11 2.04 -11.78
N GLN A 259 8.53 0.93 -12.40
CA GLN A 259 8.33 0.70 -13.83
C GLN A 259 7.95 -0.76 -14.10
N PRO A 260 7.02 -1.03 -15.04
CA PRO A 260 6.38 -0.06 -15.95
C PRO A 260 5.36 0.89 -15.28
N GLU A 261 5.19 2.09 -15.83
CA GLU A 261 4.18 3.07 -15.40
C GLU A 261 2.77 2.70 -15.87
N GLU A 262 1.74 3.24 -15.21
CA GLU A 262 0.34 3.04 -15.63
C GLU A 262 0.14 3.47 -17.09
N ASN A 263 -0.47 2.60 -17.90
CA ASN A 263 -0.73 2.81 -19.33
C ASN A 263 0.52 2.97 -20.21
N GLU A 264 1.73 2.73 -19.69
CA GLU A 264 2.94 2.67 -20.50
C GLU A 264 2.80 1.59 -21.60
N ILE A 265 3.43 1.82 -22.76
CA ILE A 265 3.43 0.88 -23.87
C ILE A 265 4.84 0.34 -24.07
N LEU A 266 5.07 -0.91 -23.68
CA LEU A 266 6.31 -1.62 -23.98
C LEU A 266 6.22 -2.27 -25.37
N ILE A 267 7.37 -2.38 -26.03
CA ILE A 267 7.46 -3.00 -27.36
C ILE A 267 7.90 -4.46 -27.21
N ALA A 268 7.03 -5.39 -27.66
CA ALA A 268 7.35 -6.81 -27.69
C ALA A 268 8.54 -7.08 -28.61
N GLY A 269 9.49 -7.90 -28.13
CA GLY A 269 10.74 -8.22 -28.83
C GLY A 269 11.89 -7.25 -28.56
N GLU A 270 11.67 -6.18 -27.80
CA GLU A 270 12.72 -5.27 -27.33
C GLU A 270 13.06 -5.54 -25.86
N THR A 271 14.20 -5.04 -25.42
CA THR A 271 14.55 -5.00 -23.99
C THR A 271 13.98 -3.73 -23.37
N ASP A 272 13.24 -3.89 -22.27
CA ASP A 272 12.68 -2.79 -21.49
C ASP A 272 13.07 -2.89 -20.00
N THR A 273 12.67 -1.93 -19.19
CA THR A 273 13.07 -1.83 -17.79
C THR A 273 11.94 -2.21 -16.84
N ILE A 274 12.24 -3.08 -15.89
CA ILE A 274 11.46 -3.24 -14.67
C ILE A 274 12.26 -2.58 -13.55
N ALA A 275 11.70 -1.56 -12.92
CA ALA A 275 12.35 -0.82 -11.85
C ALA A 275 11.55 -0.94 -10.55
N TYR A 276 12.25 -1.08 -9.45
CA TYR A 276 11.71 -1.21 -8.11
C TYR A 276 12.63 -0.54 -7.09
N ASP A 277 12.13 -0.28 -5.89
CA ASP A 277 12.94 0.35 -4.84
C ASP A 277 14.15 -0.53 -4.48
N ASN A 278 15.33 0.08 -4.37
CA ASN A 278 16.63 -0.59 -4.31
C ASN A 278 17.03 -1.07 -2.90
N SER A 279 16.09 -0.96 -1.99
CA SER A 279 16.19 -1.11 -0.55
C SER A 279 15.81 -2.52 -0.08
N VAL A 280 15.42 -3.41 -1.01
CA VAL A 280 15.10 -4.81 -0.75
C VAL A 280 16.27 -5.75 -1.07
N GLY A 281 16.22 -6.97 -0.52
CA GLY A 281 17.15 -8.05 -0.86
C GLY A 281 16.98 -8.57 -2.29
N ASN A 282 17.26 -9.85 -2.50
CA ASN A 282 17.02 -10.47 -3.81
C ASN A 282 15.52 -10.59 -4.09
N VAL A 283 15.15 -10.55 -5.36
CA VAL A 283 13.74 -10.57 -5.79
C VAL A 283 13.44 -11.62 -6.85
N ASP A 284 12.20 -12.10 -6.86
CA ASP A 284 11.60 -12.91 -7.91
C ASP A 284 10.67 -12.03 -8.75
N LEU A 285 10.87 -12.00 -10.08
CA LEU A 285 10.12 -11.13 -11.00
C LEU A 285 9.20 -11.96 -11.88
N TRP A 286 7.92 -11.60 -11.94
CA TRP A 286 6.89 -12.29 -12.71
C TRP A 286 6.06 -11.32 -13.57
N TYR A 287 5.50 -11.80 -14.68
CA TYR A 287 4.59 -11.02 -15.53
C TYR A 287 3.27 -11.75 -15.79
N ARG A 288 2.22 -11.01 -16.16
CA ARG A 288 0.95 -11.53 -16.66
C ARG A 288 0.51 -10.76 -17.89
N THR A 289 -0.41 -11.35 -18.67
CA THR A 289 -0.93 -10.73 -19.91
C THR A 289 -2.41 -10.35 -19.84
N ASP A 290 -3.14 -10.70 -18.79
CA ASP A 290 -4.52 -10.26 -18.56
C ASP A 290 -4.87 -10.30 -17.06
N ILE A 291 -5.90 -9.55 -16.68
CA ILE A 291 -6.41 -9.48 -15.31
C ILE A 291 -7.07 -10.81 -14.94
N GLY A 292 -6.61 -11.41 -13.85
CA GLY A 292 -7.14 -12.70 -13.35
C GLY A 292 -6.45 -13.93 -13.93
N MET A 293 -5.48 -13.77 -14.84
CA MET A 293 -4.60 -14.87 -15.25
C MET A 293 -3.43 -15.07 -14.28
N GLU A 294 -2.87 -16.28 -14.29
CA GLU A 294 -1.67 -16.61 -13.51
C GLU A 294 -0.45 -15.85 -14.02
N TYR A 295 0.47 -15.56 -13.09
CA TYR A 295 1.74 -14.92 -13.38
C TYR A 295 2.76 -15.96 -13.87
N VAL A 296 3.56 -15.56 -14.85
CA VAL A 296 4.66 -16.34 -15.44
C VAL A 296 5.99 -15.79 -14.92
N LEU A 297 6.88 -16.70 -14.52
CA LEU A 297 8.21 -16.35 -14.02
C LEU A 297 9.07 -15.70 -15.11
N ILE A 298 9.65 -14.52 -14.81
CA ILE A 298 10.68 -13.87 -15.62
C ILE A 298 12.05 -14.32 -15.11
N ASP A 299 12.35 -14.06 -13.84
CA ASP A 299 13.60 -14.42 -13.18
C ASP A 299 13.39 -14.64 -11.67
N SER A 300 14.32 -15.35 -11.03
CA SER A 300 14.27 -15.70 -9.61
C SER A 300 15.57 -15.39 -8.89
N ASN A 301 15.49 -14.94 -7.65
CA ASN A 301 16.62 -14.61 -6.78
C ASN A 301 17.57 -13.59 -7.46
N TYR A 302 16.99 -12.65 -8.19
CA TYR A 302 17.70 -11.58 -8.89
C TYR A 302 18.16 -10.51 -7.90
N SER A 303 19.35 -9.94 -8.13
CA SER A 303 19.95 -8.93 -7.26
C SER A 303 20.61 -7.87 -8.10
N ASP A 304 20.11 -6.63 -8.00
CA ASP A 304 20.76 -5.46 -8.58
C ASP A 304 20.73 -4.29 -7.58
N PRO A 305 21.89 -3.70 -7.22
CA PRO A 305 21.97 -2.62 -6.22
C PRO A 305 21.21 -1.33 -6.59
N MET A 306 20.78 -1.18 -7.84
CA MET A 306 20.02 -0.03 -8.31
C MET A 306 18.52 -0.32 -8.42
N GLY A 307 18.07 -1.55 -8.13
CA GLY A 307 16.66 -1.94 -8.24
C GLY A 307 16.16 -2.00 -9.68
N ILE A 308 17.03 -2.38 -10.62
CA ILE A 308 16.74 -2.38 -12.06
C ILE A 308 16.92 -3.77 -12.62
N TYR A 309 15.92 -4.25 -13.38
CA TYR A 309 16.00 -5.47 -14.18
C TYR A 309 15.74 -5.13 -15.66
N LEU A 310 16.63 -5.58 -16.55
CA LEU A 310 16.45 -5.45 -18.00
C LEU A 310 15.67 -6.64 -18.53
N TRP A 311 14.41 -6.41 -18.90
CA TRP A 311 13.48 -7.44 -19.35
C TRP A 311 13.42 -7.53 -20.87
N ASP A 312 13.85 -8.67 -21.41
CA ASP A 312 13.59 -9.03 -22.80
C ASP A 312 12.11 -9.39 -22.99
N VAL A 313 11.31 -8.42 -23.45
CA VAL A 313 9.85 -8.55 -23.56
C VAL A 313 9.52 -9.61 -24.63
N PRO A 314 8.77 -10.68 -24.31
CA PRO A 314 8.52 -11.74 -25.29
C PRO A 314 7.82 -11.24 -26.57
N GLU A 315 8.34 -11.64 -27.74
CA GLU A 315 7.92 -11.14 -29.07
C GLU A 315 6.43 -11.34 -29.39
N SER A 316 5.78 -12.36 -28.80
CA SER A 316 4.40 -12.73 -29.11
C SER A 316 3.35 -11.97 -28.31
N LEU A 317 3.75 -11.05 -27.43
CA LEU A 317 2.81 -10.37 -26.54
C LEU A 317 2.05 -9.25 -27.26
N LEU A 318 0.72 -9.29 -27.12
CA LEU A 318 -0.20 -8.26 -27.59
C LEU A 318 -1.34 -8.15 -26.56
N THR A 319 -1.27 -7.15 -25.69
CA THR A 319 -2.26 -6.96 -24.62
C THR A 319 -2.28 -5.52 -24.13
N THR A 320 -3.45 -5.07 -23.66
CA THR A 320 -3.62 -3.79 -22.97
C THR A 320 -3.70 -3.95 -21.45
N ARG A 321 -3.54 -5.18 -20.95
CA ARG A 321 -3.82 -5.59 -19.56
C ARG A 321 -2.66 -6.33 -18.90
N ALA A 322 -1.43 -5.98 -19.28
CA ALA A 322 -0.24 -6.57 -18.69
C ALA A 322 -0.04 -6.11 -17.24
N GLY A 323 0.69 -6.91 -16.47
CA GLY A 323 1.11 -6.55 -15.11
C GLY A 323 2.39 -7.26 -14.71
N ILE A 324 3.21 -6.60 -13.90
CA ILE A 324 4.40 -7.17 -13.25
C ILE A 324 4.08 -7.42 -11.78
N LYS A 325 4.64 -8.49 -11.23
CA LYS A 325 4.67 -8.78 -9.81
C LYS A 325 6.12 -9.05 -9.41
N ILE A 326 6.55 -8.45 -8.31
CA ILE A 326 7.85 -8.71 -7.70
C ILE A 326 7.60 -9.22 -6.28
N ILE A 327 8.34 -10.24 -5.87
CA ILE A 327 8.34 -10.76 -4.51
C ILE A 327 9.77 -10.77 -3.98
N GLU A 328 9.98 -10.36 -2.75
CA GLU A 328 11.29 -10.55 -2.10
C GLU A 328 11.57 -12.04 -1.87
N SER A 329 12.70 -12.54 -2.36
CA SER A 329 12.98 -13.99 -2.41
C SER A 329 13.06 -14.64 -1.03
N GLU A 330 13.42 -13.89 0.01
CA GLU A 330 13.50 -14.36 1.40
C GLU A 330 12.24 -14.04 2.22
N ASP A 331 11.35 -13.15 1.73
CA ASP A 331 10.06 -12.84 2.33
C ASP A 331 8.93 -12.87 1.30
N SER A 332 8.23 -14.01 1.25
CA SER A 332 7.10 -14.21 0.34
C SER A 332 5.89 -13.29 0.60
N ASN A 333 5.87 -12.54 1.70
CA ASN A 333 4.81 -11.57 2.00
C ASN A 333 5.13 -10.15 1.51
N SER A 334 6.39 -9.86 1.18
CA SER A 334 6.83 -8.60 0.58
C SER A 334 6.58 -8.66 -0.93
N ILE A 335 5.44 -8.11 -1.37
CA ILE A 335 4.96 -8.19 -2.75
C ILE A 335 4.68 -6.79 -3.30
N ALA A 336 5.23 -6.51 -4.48
CA ALA A 336 4.87 -5.35 -5.30
C ALA A 336 4.13 -5.78 -6.55
N LEU A 337 3.12 -4.99 -6.92
CA LEU A 337 2.39 -5.15 -8.18
C LEU A 337 2.52 -3.87 -8.97
N SER A 338 2.74 -3.98 -10.28
CA SER A 338 2.60 -2.84 -11.17
C SER A 338 1.13 -2.48 -11.34
N GLU A 339 0.90 -1.21 -11.71
CA GLU A 339 -0.33 -0.83 -12.39
C GLU A 339 -0.45 -1.54 -13.75
N VAL A 340 -1.62 -1.43 -14.37
CA VAL A 340 -1.86 -2.02 -15.68
C VAL A 340 -1.12 -1.22 -16.76
N PHE A 341 -0.30 -1.93 -17.55
CA PHE A 341 0.39 -1.38 -18.71
C PHE A 341 0.11 -2.22 -19.96
N LYS A 342 0.65 -1.78 -21.09
CA LYS A 342 0.33 -2.29 -22.43
C LYS A 342 1.57 -2.85 -23.07
N ILE A 343 1.42 -3.93 -23.84
CA ILE A 343 2.49 -4.53 -24.63
C ILE A 343 1.99 -4.76 -26.04
N LYS A 344 2.76 -4.30 -27.04
CA LYS A 344 2.46 -4.56 -28.45
C LYS A 344 3.74 -4.78 -29.28
N PRO A 345 3.67 -5.51 -30.40
CA PRO A 345 4.77 -5.58 -31.34
C PRO A 345 4.92 -4.27 -32.14
N TRP A 346 5.98 -4.19 -32.94
CA TRP A 346 6.21 -3.11 -33.93
C TRP A 346 5.10 -2.98 -34.97
N GLN A 347 4.32 -4.03 -35.19
CA GLN A 347 3.19 -3.99 -36.10
C GLN A 347 2.14 -2.99 -35.61
N LEU A 348 1.56 -2.22 -36.54
CA LEU A 348 0.50 -1.29 -36.21
C LEU A 348 -0.67 -2.05 -35.56
N SER A 349 -1.20 -1.50 -34.47
CA SER A 349 -2.35 -2.03 -33.75
C SER A 349 -3.35 -0.92 -33.49
N LYS A 350 -4.62 -1.28 -33.38
CA LYS A 350 -5.69 -0.40 -32.90
C LYS A 350 -6.31 -1.00 -31.64
N ILE A 351 -7.11 -0.20 -30.96
CA ILE A 351 -7.89 -0.62 -29.80
C ILE A 351 -9.32 -0.95 -30.27
N ASP A 352 -9.81 -2.13 -29.90
CA ASP A 352 -11.15 -2.58 -30.25
C ASP A 352 -12.21 -2.04 -29.25
N ALA A 353 -13.46 -2.48 -29.38
CA ALA A 353 -14.55 -2.03 -28.50
C ALA A 353 -14.43 -2.52 -27.04
N ASN A 354 -13.51 -3.43 -26.74
CA ASN A 354 -13.27 -4.01 -25.41
C ASN A 354 -12.00 -3.45 -24.74
N ASP A 355 -11.43 -2.39 -25.32
CA ASP A 355 -10.14 -1.81 -24.95
C ASP A 355 -8.95 -2.76 -25.11
N ASP A 356 -9.05 -3.76 -25.99
CA ASP A 356 -7.95 -4.69 -26.30
C ASP A 356 -7.24 -4.31 -27.60
N PHE A 357 -5.96 -4.71 -27.71
CA PHE A 357 -5.24 -4.53 -28.96
C PHE A 357 -5.70 -5.55 -30.01
N GLU A 358 -5.99 -5.04 -31.20
CA GLU A 358 -6.06 -5.85 -32.41
C GLU A 358 -5.00 -5.38 -33.41
N LEU A 359 -4.33 -6.34 -34.05
CA LEU A 359 -3.37 -6.02 -35.11
C LEU A 359 -4.12 -5.34 -36.25
N TYR A 360 -3.58 -4.21 -36.70
CA TYR A 360 -4.07 -3.51 -37.86
C TYR A 360 -3.91 -4.43 -39.07
N LYS A 361 -5.04 -4.63 -39.76
CA LYS A 361 -5.13 -5.39 -41.00
C LYS A 361 -5.33 -4.39 -42.12
N PRO A 362 -4.27 -4.07 -42.88
CA PRO A 362 -4.32 -3.07 -43.95
C PRO A 362 -5.54 -3.19 -44.87
N ASP A 363 -5.87 -4.41 -45.30
CA ASP A 363 -7.00 -4.68 -46.21
C ASP A 363 -8.39 -4.42 -45.60
N GLN A 364 -8.51 -4.48 -44.26
CA GLN A 364 -9.79 -4.36 -43.55
C GLN A 364 -9.94 -2.98 -42.90
N ASP A 365 -8.85 -2.45 -42.35
CA ASP A 365 -8.84 -1.31 -41.44
C ASP A 365 -8.42 -0.01 -42.12
N GLY A 366 -7.78 -0.08 -43.30
CA GLY A 366 -7.38 1.09 -44.08
C GLY A 366 -8.53 2.01 -44.50
N TRP A 367 -9.77 1.53 -44.40
CA TRP A 367 -10.97 2.19 -44.93
C TRP A 367 -12.01 2.58 -43.87
N ASN A 368 -11.78 2.28 -42.58
CA ASN A 368 -12.82 2.38 -41.53
C ASN A 368 -12.85 3.73 -40.77
N HIS A 369 -11.97 4.67 -41.07
CA HIS A 369 -11.92 5.99 -40.41
C HIS A 369 -11.44 7.09 -41.36
N ILE A 370 -11.74 8.35 -41.04
CA ILE A 370 -11.33 9.50 -41.84
C ILE A 370 -9.83 9.78 -41.64
N ASN A 371 -9.04 9.71 -42.70
CA ASN A 371 -7.61 10.02 -42.67
C ASN A 371 -7.37 11.52 -42.44
N ASN A 372 -6.89 11.90 -41.26
CA ASN A 372 -6.33 13.23 -41.01
C ASN A 372 -4.89 13.10 -40.47
N GLY A 373 -4.06 14.12 -40.70
CA GLY A 373 -2.66 14.11 -40.30
C GLY A 373 -2.41 14.20 -38.78
N GLY A 374 -3.46 14.30 -37.96
CA GLY A 374 -3.35 14.41 -36.51
C GLY A 374 -3.46 13.08 -35.76
N ASN A 375 -4.11 12.06 -36.34
CA ASN A 375 -4.68 10.96 -35.53
C ASN A 375 -4.27 9.54 -35.94
N GLN A 376 -3.38 9.36 -36.92
CA GLN A 376 -3.29 8.06 -37.60
C GLN A 376 -1.88 7.52 -37.79
N TRP A 377 -0.95 8.37 -38.23
CA TRP A 377 0.35 7.90 -38.68
C TRP A 377 1.43 8.81 -38.09
N PRO A 378 2.40 8.28 -37.34
CA PRO A 378 3.53 9.07 -36.88
C PRO A 378 4.26 9.66 -38.10
N MET A 379 4.84 10.85 -37.92
CA MET A 379 5.56 11.57 -38.99
C MET A 379 6.63 10.71 -39.66
N THR A 380 7.28 9.85 -38.89
CA THR A 380 8.27 8.89 -39.37
C THR A 380 7.72 7.85 -40.35
N TRP A 381 6.45 7.46 -40.22
CA TRP A 381 5.83 6.47 -41.11
C TRP A 381 5.44 7.08 -42.45
N TRP A 382 4.67 8.18 -42.46
CA TRP A 382 4.14 8.70 -43.72
C TRP A 382 5.18 9.42 -44.59
N GLN A 383 6.33 9.81 -44.02
CA GLN A 383 7.43 10.43 -44.77
C GLN A 383 8.10 9.48 -45.77
N GLN A 384 7.93 8.16 -45.65
CA GLN A 384 8.52 7.20 -46.58
C GLN A 384 7.77 7.13 -47.93
N PHE A 385 6.58 7.74 -48.03
CA PHE A 385 5.77 7.73 -49.25
C PHE A 385 5.89 9.07 -49.99
N ASP A 386 6.33 9.01 -51.24
CA ASP A 386 6.50 10.17 -52.12
C ASP A 386 5.61 10.05 -53.36
N TYR A 387 4.48 10.75 -53.35
CA TYR A 387 3.55 10.82 -54.50
C TYR A 387 3.96 11.81 -55.58
N SER A 388 5.13 12.44 -55.46
CA SER A 388 5.76 13.19 -56.55
C SER A 388 6.76 12.34 -57.35
N GLY A 389 7.06 11.13 -56.87
CA GLY A 389 7.99 10.19 -57.48
C GLY A 389 7.37 9.22 -58.50
N THR A 390 7.98 8.05 -58.62
CA THR A 390 7.54 6.95 -59.49
C THR A 390 6.59 6.03 -58.74
N ASP A 391 5.46 5.72 -59.36
CA ASP A 391 4.48 4.76 -58.87
C ASP A 391 5.01 3.32 -59.04
N PRO A 392 5.06 2.52 -57.97
CA PRO A 392 5.62 1.16 -58.00
C PRO A 392 4.81 0.15 -58.82
N TYR A 393 3.54 0.41 -59.16
CA TYR A 393 2.72 -0.53 -59.95
C TYR A 393 2.74 -0.25 -61.45
N THR A 394 2.95 1.00 -61.83
CA THR A 394 2.94 1.43 -63.24
C THR A 394 4.32 1.74 -63.79
N GLU A 395 5.34 1.79 -62.92
CA GLU A 395 6.71 2.23 -63.22
C GLU A 395 6.77 3.64 -63.84
N SER A 396 5.68 4.41 -63.74
CA SER A 396 5.50 5.75 -64.29
C SER A 396 5.33 6.76 -63.16
N SER A 397 5.51 8.06 -63.42
CA SER A 397 5.20 9.07 -62.41
C SER A 397 3.72 9.01 -62.02
N TYR A 398 3.42 9.28 -60.75
CA TYR A 398 2.04 9.35 -60.29
C TYR A 398 1.19 10.31 -61.15
N PRO A 399 -0.05 9.95 -61.51
CA PRO A 399 -0.90 10.77 -62.36
C PRO A 399 -1.11 12.18 -61.79
N ASN A 400 -0.96 13.22 -62.61
CA ASN A 400 -1.27 14.60 -62.20
C ASN A 400 -2.79 14.88 -62.25
N GLN A 401 -3.57 14.06 -61.54
CA GLN A 401 -5.03 14.17 -61.43
C GLN A 401 -5.49 13.77 -60.03
N SER A 402 -6.73 14.10 -59.67
CA SER A 402 -7.32 13.68 -58.41
C SER A 402 -7.41 12.14 -58.35
N PRO A 403 -7.09 11.48 -57.22
CA PRO A 403 -6.76 12.08 -55.92
C PRO A 403 -5.31 12.54 -55.75
N PHE A 404 -4.36 12.08 -56.56
CA PHE A 404 -2.91 12.29 -56.39
C PHE A 404 -2.44 13.75 -56.36
N ASN A 405 -3.07 14.64 -57.13
CA ASN A 405 -2.75 16.07 -57.11
C ASN A 405 -3.13 16.78 -55.79
N ASN A 406 -3.97 16.15 -54.96
CA ASN A 406 -4.42 16.66 -53.65
C ASN A 406 -4.07 15.71 -52.49
N ALA A 407 -3.57 14.51 -52.79
CA ALA A 407 -3.19 13.50 -51.82
C ALA A 407 -1.78 13.79 -51.33
N THR A 408 -1.67 14.37 -50.14
CA THR A 408 -0.39 14.42 -49.42
C THR A 408 -0.13 13.05 -48.79
N SER A 409 1.14 12.64 -48.68
CA SER A 409 1.52 11.41 -47.98
C SER A 409 1.00 11.37 -46.54
N SER A 410 0.87 12.53 -45.88
CA SER A 410 0.22 12.67 -44.57
C SER A 410 -1.29 12.37 -44.53
N ARG A 411 -1.99 12.34 -45.68
CA ARG A 411 -3.44 12.08 -45.79
C ARG A 411 -3.77 10.76 -46.46
N PHE A 412 -2.87 10.25 -47.29
CA PHE A 412 -3.00 8.95 -47.94
C PHE A 412 -1.68 8.20 -47.82
N PRO A 413 -1.24 7.78 -46.63
CA PRO A 413 0.11 7.26 -46.46
C PRO A 413 0.33 5.86 -47.03
N ASP A 414 -0.58 5.27 -47.80
CA ASP A 414 -0.30 3.96 -48.39
C ASP A 414 -1.10 3.72 -49.69
N TRP A 415 -0.77 4.47 -50.73
CA TRP A 415 -1.32 4.21 -52.07
C TRP A 415 -0.92 2.81 -52.59
N PRO A 416 0.30 2.30 -52.37
CA PRO A 416 0.61 0.93 -52.74
C PRO A 416 -0.35 -0.10 -52.12
N LEU A 417 -0.61 0.02 -50.82
CA LEU A 417 -1.63 -0.80 -50.17
C LEU A 417 -3.03 -0.61 -50.77
N PHE A 418 -3.42 0.63 -51.11
CA PHE A 418 -4.68 0.90 -51.81
C PHE A 418 -4.80 0.03 -53.07
N VAL A 419 -3.73 0.00 -53.86
CA VAL A 419 -3.66 -0.75 -55.12
C VAL A 419 -3.63 -2.25 -54.87
N ASP A 420 -2.93 -2.73 -53.85
CA ASP A 420 -2.91 -4.15 -53.50
C ASP A 420 -4.29 -4.68 -53.10
N VAL A 421 -5.04 -3.87 -52.36
CA VAL A 421 -6.40 -4.19 -51.89
C VAL A 421 -7.38 -4.22 -53.05
N PHE A 422 -7.47 -3.14 -53.82
CA PHE A 422 -8.48 -2.99 -54.88
C PHE A 422 -8.04 -3.56 -56.24
N LYS A 423 -6.77 -3.95 -56.35
CA LYS A 423 -6.07 -4.37 -57.57
C LYS A 423 -5.82 -3.22 -58.55
N PRO A 424 -4.67 -3.24 -59.28
CA PRO A 424 -4.31 -2.18 -60.21
C PRO A 424 -5.40 -1.78 -61.20
N PHE A 425 -6.13 -2.76 -61.76
CA PHE A 425 -7.18 -2.49 -62.75
C PHE A 425 -8.41 -1.74 -62.21
N GLN A 426 -8.62 -1.69 -60.89
CA GLN A 426 -9.66 -0.84 -60.27
C GLN A 426 -9.13 0.55 -59.92
N CYS A 427 -7.82 0.70 -59.77
CA CYS A 427 -7.17 1.92 -59.29
C CYS A 427 -6.62 2.81 -60.42
N TYR A 428 -6.32 2.22 -61.58
CA TYR A 428 -5.78 2.91 -62.74
C TYR A 428 -6.69 2.74 -63.95
N THR A 429 -6.94 3.84 -64.66
CA THR A 429 -7.74 3.85 -65.89
C THR A 429 -7.03 3.22 -67.08
N ASP A 430 -5.70 3.13 -67.03
CA ASP A 430 -4.83 2.72 -68.15
C ASP A 430 -4.01 1.46 -67.87
N PHE A 431 -4.37 0.66 -66.85
CA PHE A 431 -3.65 -0.59 -66.56
C PHE A 431 -3.96 -1.64 -67.65
N PRO A 432 -2.94 -2.25 -68.29
CA PRO A 432 -3.18 -3.35 -69.21
C PRO A 432 -3.86 -4.53 -68.48
N PRO A 433 -4.78 -5.27 -69.13
CA PRO A 433 -5.48 -6.39 -68.52
C PRO A 433 -4.57 -7.56 -68.14
#